data_AF-A0A5K0ZHQ8-F1
#
_entry.id   AF-A0A5K0ZHQ8-F1
#
_cell.length_a   1.000
_cell.length_b   1.000
_cell.length_c   1.000
_cell.angle_alpha   90.00
_cell.angle_beta   90.00
_cell.angle_gamma   90.00
#
_symmetry.space_group_name_H-M   'P 1'
#
loop_
_entity.id
_entity.type
_entity.pdbx_description
1 polymer ?
#
loop_
_entity_poly.entity_id
_entity_poly.type
_entity_poly.pdbx_seq_one_letter_code
_entity_poly.pdbx_strand_id
1 'polypeptide(L)'
;MFYACNIAATFCFTMTMVLILCGFWQNAANVFGKPKANTDFLPYNGDGFKLLVPSKWNPSREVEYPGQVLRYEDNFDSNSNVTVTVTPTDKKSIADYGSPRSFFP
;
A
#
# COMPACT_ATOMS: atom_id res chain seq x y z
N MET A 1 25.04 10.87 41.65
CA MET A 1 24.41 11.93 40.84
C MET A 1 24.03 11.49 39.41
N PHE A 2 24.65 10.45 38.84
CA PHE A 2 24.36 9.99 37.46
C PHE A 2 23.05 9.20 37.25
N TYR A 3 22.42 8.69 38.32
CA TYR A 3 21.22 7.84 38.21
C TYR A 3 19.92 8.64 38.00
N ALA A 4 19.82 9.83 38.59
CA ALA A 4 18.64 10.69 38.48
C ALA A 4 18.47 11.34 37.09
N CYS A 5 19.58 11.60 36.38
CA CYS A 5 19.55 12.19 35.03
C CYS A 5 18.99 11.23 33.97
N ASN A 6 19.21 9.92 34.12
CA ASN A 6 18.73 8.91 33.17
C ASN A 6 17.22 8.63 33.28
N ILE A 7 16.66 8.70 34.50
CA ILE A 7 15.22 8.47 34.72
C ILE A 7 14.38 9.61 34.13
N ALA A 8 14.85 10.86 34.27
CA ALA A 8 14.16 12.03 33.70
C ALA A 8 14.14 12.02 32.16
N ALA A 9 15.22 11.56 31.53
CA ALA A 9 15.29 11.43 30.06
C ALA A 9 14.32 10.37 29.53
N THR A 10 14.22 9.21 30.18
CA THR A 10 13.32 8.12 29.77
C THR A 10 11.84 8.51 29.93
N PHE A 11 11.48 9.26 30.97
CA PHE A 11 10.10 9.75 31.17
C PHE A 11 9.69 10.81 30.13
N CYS A 12 10.61 11.66 29.69
CA CYS A 12 10.35 12.66 28.65
C CYS A 12 10.10 12.02 27.28
N PHE A 13 10.82 10.95 26.94
CA PHE A 13 10.66 10.26 25.65
C PHE A 13 9.36 9.43 25.56
N THR A 14 8.93 8.79 26.64
CA THR A 14 7.68 8.02 26.67
C THR A 14 6.44 8.91 26.69
N MET A 15 6.47 10.03 27.43
CA MET A 15 5.33 10.95 27.49
C MET A 15 5.10 11.70 26.17
N THR A 16 6.16 11.99 25.41
CA THR A 16 6.05 12.62 24.09
C THR A 16 5.44 11.66 23.05
N MET A 17 5.77 10.37 23.08
CA MET A 17 5.14 9.35 22.23
C MET A 17 3.64 9.16 22.54
N VAL A 18 3.25 9.20 23.82
CA VAL A 18 1.84 9.05 24.23
C VAL A 18 1.00 10.26 23.80
N LEU A 19 1.54 11.48 23.85
CA LEU A 19 0.84 12.68 23.37
C LEU A 19 0.69 12.72 21.84
N ILE A 20 1.68 12.24 21.08
CA ILE A 20 1.59 12.13 19.62
C ILE A 20 0.51 11.10 19.23
N LEU A 21 0.44 9.97 19.95
CA LEU A 21 -0.61 8.97 19.72
C LEU A 21 -2.00 9.50 20.08
N CYS A 22 -2.16 10.21 21.21
CA CYS A 22 -3.45 10.75 21.63
C CYS A 22 -3.94 11.92 20.74
N GLY A 23 -3.03 12.73 20.21
CA GLY A 23 -3.35 13.84 19.28
C GLY A 23 -3.90 13.36 17.93
N PHE A 24 -3.56 12.14 17.50
CA PHE A 24 -4.06 11.58 16.24
C PHE A 24 -5.51 11.08 16.33
N TRP A 25 -6.00 10.80 17.54
CA TRP A 25 -7.38 10.34 17.77
C TRP A 25 -8.42 11.48 17.80
N GLN A 26 -8.00 12.75 17.77
CA GLN A 26 -8.88 13.92 17.89
C GLN A 26 -9.42 14.43 16.54
N ASN A 27 -9.54 13.58 15.53
CA ASN A 27 -10.16 13.97 14.27
C ASN A 27 -11.67 14.16 14.49
N ALA A 28 -12.11 15.42 14.59
CA ALA A 28 -13.52 15.75 14.67
C ALA A 28 -14.27 15.21 13.44
N ALA A 29 -15.48 14.68 13.65
CA ALA A 29 -16.31 14.18 12.57
C ALA A 29 -16.61 15.28 11.54
N ASN A 30 -16.62 14.91 10.27
CA ASN A 30 -16.88 15.84 9.16
C ASN A 30 -18.39 16.07 8.96
N VAL A 31 -19.08 16.58 9.99
CA VAL A 31 -20.56 16.61 10.10
C VAL A 31 -21.22 17.47 9.00
N PHE A 32 -20.53 18.45 8.44
CA PHE A 32 -20.98 19.27 7.31
C PHE A 32 -19.91 19.41 6.23
N GLY A 33 -19.07 18.39 6.12
CA GLY A 33 -17.99 18.37 5.16
C GLY A 33 -18.44 18.39 3.73
N LYS A 34 -17.63 19.00 2.87
CA LYS A 34 -17.76 18.78 1.42
C LYS A 34 -17.53 17.29 1.12
N PRO A 35 -18.33 16.68 0.22
CA PRO A 35 -18.05 15.35 -0.28
C PRO A 35 -16.61 15.26 -0.81
N LYS A 36 -15.94 14.14 -0.55
CA LYS A 36 -14.60 13.91 -1.11
C LYS A 36 -14.74 13.77 -2.63
N ALA A 37 -13.92 14.51 -3.38
CA ALA A 37 -13.85 14.40 -4.84
C ALA A 37 -12.66 13.51 -5.24
N ASN A 38 -12.74 12.85 -6.40
CA ASN A 38 -11.67 12.04 -7.00
C ASN A 38 -11.21 10.84 -6.17
N THR A 39 -12.11 10.18 -5.45
CA THR A 39 -11.80 9.02 -4.62
C THR A 39 -12.00 7.69 -5.35
N ASP A 40 -12.17 7.69 -6.67
CA ASP A 40 -12.47 6.47 -7.44
C ASP A 40 -11.26 5.53 -7.54
N PHE A 41 -10.05 6.10 -7.47
CA PHE A 41 -8.79 5.35 -7.54
C PHE A 41 -7.84 5.74 -6.41
N LEU A 42 -7.15 4.74 -5.87
CA LEU A 42 -6.10 4.88 -4.88
C LEU A 42 -4.73 4.69 -5.55
N PRO A 43 -3.77 5.61 -5.37
CA PRO A 43 -2.42 5.41 -5.84
C PRO A 43 -1.70 4.36 -4.97
N TYR A 44 -1.24 3.29 -5.61
CA TYR A 44 -0.40 2.26 -5.02
C TYR A 44 1.05 2.43 -5.52
N ASN A 45 1.99 2.53 -4.58
CA ASN A 45 3.41 2.58 -4.86
C ASN A 45 4.03 1.24 -4.44
N GLY A 46 4.33 0.40 -5.43
CA GLY A 46 5.03 -0.86 -5.23
C GLY A 46 6.54 -0.69 -5.42
N ASP A 47 7.27 -1.79 -5.25
CA ASP A 47 8.70 -1.81 -5.51
C ASP A 47 8.97 -1.78 -7.03
N GLY A 48 9.43 -0.64 -7.54
CA GLY A 48 9.72 -0.46 -8.96
C GLY A 48 8.50 -0.20 -9.86
N PHE A 49 7.28 -0.10 -9.32
CA PHE A 49 6.08 0.19 -10.11
C PHE A 49 5.09 1.10 -9.36
N LYS A 50 4.22 1.75 -10.13
CA LYS A 50 3.10 2.55 -9.62
C LYS A 50 1.82 2.14 -10.34
N LEU A 51 0.73 2.04 -9.60
CA LEU A 51 -0.57 1.63 -10.12
C LEU A 51 -1.67 2.47 -9.49
N LEU A 52 -2.73 2.73 -10.25
CA LEU A 52 -3.99 3.26 -9.73
C LEU A 52 -4.94 2.08 -9.55
N VAL A 53 -5.30 1.79 -8.29
CA VAL A 53 -6.18 0.69 -7.93
C VAL A 53 -7.59 1.25 -7.65
N PRO A 54 -8.68 0.62 -8.11
CA PRO A 54 -10.02 1.05 -7.75
C PRO A 54 -10.20 1.10 -6.23
N SER A 55 -10.74 2.19 -5.70
CA SER A 55 -10.77 2.44 -4.25
C SER A 55 -11.68 1.49 -3.46
N LYS A 56 -12.57 0.78 -4.15
CA LYS A 56 -13.48 -0.20 -3.56
C LYS A 56 -12.89 -1.61 -3.48
N TRP A 57 -11.72 -1.82 -4.09
CA TRP A 57 -11.09 -3.14 -4.13
C TRP A 57 -10.28 -3.38 -2.86
N ASN A 58 -10.28 -4.64 -2.40
CA ASN A 58 -9.58 -5.07 -1.21
C ASN A 58 -8.25 -5.74 -1.59
N PRO A 59 -7.19 -5.57 -0.77
CA PRO A 59 -5.97 -6.33 -0.94
C PRO A 59 -6.24 -7.82 -0.64
N SER A 60 -5.87 -8.69 -1.57
CA SER A 60 -6.03 -10.15 -1.44
C SER A 60 -4.72 -10.80 -1.04
N ARG A 61 -4.81 -11.88 -0.25
CA ARG A 61 -3.65 -12.71 0.16
C ARG A 61 -3.45 -13.94 -0.73
N GLU A 62 -4.33 -14.14 -1.70
CA GLU A 62 -4.23 -15.24 -2.65
C GLU A 62 -2.99 -15.06 -3.52
N VAL A 63 -2.29 -16.15 -3.80
CA VAL A 63 -1.13 -16.19 -4.70
C VAL A 63 -1.45 -17.14 -5.83
N GLU A 64 -1.72 -16.59 -7.01
CA GLU A 64 -2.11 -17.36 -8.20
C GLU A 64 -0.91 -17.63 -9.11
N TYR A 65 0.04 -16.70 -9.14
CA TYR A 65 1.16 -16.72 -10.08
C TYR A 65 2.53 -16.66 -9.37
N PRO A 66 3.56 -17.30 -9.92
CA PRO A 66 4.92 -17.17 -9.40
C PRO A 66 5.42 -15.73 -9.54
N GLY A 67 6.10 -15.23 -8.51
CA GLY A 67 6.60 -13.84 -8.48
C GLY A 67 5.51 -12.79 -8.27
N GLN A 68 4.31 -13.19 -7.83
CA GLN A 68 3.25 -12.25 -7.50
C GLN A 68 3.63 -11.39 -6.29
N VAL A 69 3.53 -10.07 -6.46
CA VAL A 69 3.84 -9.08 -5.42
C VAL A 69 2.61 -8.31 -4.95
N LEU A 70 1.57 -8.28 -5.76
CA LEU A 70 0.33 -7.56 -5.47
C LEU A 70 -0.86 -8.31 -6.05
N ARG A 71 -1.96 -8.37 -5.29
CA ARG A 71 -3.28 -8.73 -5.80
C ARG A 71 -4.35 -7.90 -5.09
N TYR A 72 -5.22 -7.29 -5.86
CA TYR A 72 -6.42 -6.63 -5.38
C TYR A 72 -7.63 -7.25 -6.08
N GLU A 73 -8.71 -7.42 -5.34
CA GLU A 73 -9.97 -7.97 -5.84
C GLU A 73 -11.14 -7.05 -5.48
N ASP A 74 -12.20 -7.07 -6.28
CA ASP A 74 -13.43 -6.36 -5.94
C ASP A 74 -14.02 -6.90 -4.64
N ASN A 75 -14.58 -6.00 -3.84
CA ASN A 75 -15.28 -6.35 -2.60
C ASN A 75 -16.52 -7.23 -2.82
N PHE A 76 -17.09 -7.26 -4.03
CA PHE A 76 -18.28 -8.06 -4.33
C PHE A 76 -18.03 -9.29 -5.21
N ASP A 77 -16.97 -9.29 -6.02
CA ASP A 77 -16.70 -10.34 -7.01
C ASP A 77 -15.19 -10.57 -7.18
N SER A 78 -14.71 -11.76 -6.81
CA SER A 78 -13.31 -12.12 -6.89
C SER A 78 -12.79 -12.29 -8.33
N ASN A 79 -13.67 -12.44 -9.32
CA ASN A 79 -13.27 -12.53 -10.72
C ASN A 79 -12.74 -11.19 -11.25
N SER A 80 -13.17 -10.08 -10.66
CA SER A 80 -12.70 -8.74 -10.99
C SER A 80 -11.51 -8.39 -10.11
N ASN A 81 -10.30 -8.66 -10.61
CA ASN A 81 -9.06 -8.47 -9.86
C ASN A 81 -7.93 -7.88 -10.72
N VAL A 82 -6.89 -7.39 -10.03
CA VAL A 82 -5.64 -6.94 -10.64
C VAL A 82 -4.47 -7.54 -9.88
N THR A 83 -3.56 -8.14 -10.62
CA THR A 83 -2.39 -8.83 -10.08
C THR A 83 -1.13 -8.28 -10.75
N VAL A 84 -0.11 -7.97 -9.94
CA VAL A 84 1.22 -7.59 -10.44
C VAL A 84 2.20 -8.70 -10.11
N THR A 85 2.90 -9.17 -11.13
CA THR A 85 3.97 -10.17 -11.03
C THR A 85 5.30 -9.55 -11.42
N VAL A 86 6.33 -9.86 -10.64
CA VAL A 86 7.72 -9.46 -10.88
C VAL A 86 8.54 -10.74 -10.96
N THR A 87 8.95 -11.08 -12.18
CA THR A 87 9.76 -12.26 -12.46
C THR A 87 11.12 -11.84 -13.03
N PRO A 88 12.21 -12.47 -12.59
CA PRO A 88 13.53 -12.18 -13.13
C PRO A 88 13.61 -12.63 -14.60
N THR A 89 14.31 -11.86 -15.42
CA THR A 89 14.53 -12.16 -16.84
C THR A 89 15.93 -11.77 -17.29
N ASP A 90 16.49 -12.55 -18.22
CA ASP A 90 17.76 -12.27 -18.89
C ASP A 90 17.60 -11.31 -20.08
N LYS A 91 16.35 -10.94 -20.42
CA LYS A 91 16.04 -10.03 -21.53
C LYS A 91 16.21 -8.58 -21.09
N LYS A 92 16.71 -7.73 -21.99
CA LYS A 92 16.94 -6.31 -21.72
C LYS A 92 15.77 -5.44 -22.16
N SER A 93 14.95 -5.94 -23.06
CA SER A 93 13.75 -5.28 -23.58
C SER A 93 12.60 -6.26 -23.69
N ILE A 94 11.36 -5.76 -23.51
CA ILE A 94 10.15 -6.54 -23.77
C ILE A 94 10.07 -6.99 -25.25
N ALA A 95 10.68 -6.24 -26.17
CA ALA A 95 10.74 -6.59 -27.58
C ALA A 95 11.57 -7.86 -27.85
N ASP A 96 12.47 -8.24 -26.95
CA ASP A 96 13.30 -9.45 -27.09
C ASP A 96 12.47 -10.74 -26.93
N TYR A 97 11.23 -10.62 -26.46
CA TYR A 97 10.25 -11.72 -26.42
C TYR A 97 9.49 -11.89 -27.74
N GLY A 98 9.74 -11.05 -28.74
CA GLY A 98 9.09 -11.10 -30.04
C GLY A 98 7.80 -10.28 -30.10
N SER A 99 6.87 -10.70 -30.96
CA SER A 99 5.59 -10.01 -31.13
C SER A 99 4.70 -10.16 -29.90
N PRO A 100 3.75 -9.24 -29.65
CA PRO A 100 2.81 -9.37 -28.54
C PRO A 100 2.07 -10.71 -28.53
N ARG A 101 1.73 -11.25 -29.70
CA ARG A 101 1.07 -12.57 -29.81
C ARG A 101 2.00 -13.74 -29.50
N SER A 102 3.30 -13.58 -29.70
CA SER A 102 4.31 -14.60 -29.36
C SER A 102 4.69 -14.55 -27.88
N PHE A 103 4.45 -13.42 -27.21
CA PHE A 103 4.65 -13.27 -25.78
C PHE A 103 3.59 -14.03 -24.98
N PHE A 104 2.35 -14.05 -25.47
CA PHE A 104 1.29 -14.90 -24.91
C PHE A 104 1.40 -16.32 -25.49
N PRO A 105 1.54 -17.36 -24.66
CA PRO A 105 1.47 -18.74 -25.13
C PRO A 105 0.08 -19.12 -25.67
#